data_AF-A0A816ECF9-F1
#
_entry.id   AF-A0A816ECF9-F1
#
_cell.length_a   1.000
_cell.length_b   1.000
_cell.length_c   1.000
_cell.angle_alpha   90.00
_cell.angle_beta   90.00
_cell.angle_gamma   90.00
#
_symmetry.space_group_name_H-M   'P 1'
#
loop_
_entity.id
_entity.type
_entity.pdbx_description
1 polymer ?
#
loop_
_entity_poly.entity_id
_entity_poly.type
_entity_poly.pdbx_seq_one_letter_code
_entity_poly.pdbx_strand_id
1 'polypeptide(L)'
;MHNHSYPLFGQLPFLSNLVSLEIESICGDNIPEFELPNLKKLIFTSCPNTRWLKNLTELEMVTYTMAGCCTKDRVLVWPHTLKLLKIVYENYRDCALIPQSLMNLSQLIDLE
;
A
#
# COMPACT_ATOMS: atom_id res chain seq x y z
N MET A 1 11.08 17.69 11.29
CA MET A 1 9.79 17.11 10.83
C MET A 1 9.33 17.96 9.66
N HIS A 2 9.74 17.61 8.45
CA HIS A 2 9.28 18.32 7.25
C HIS A 2 7.92 17.75 6.87
N ASN A 3 6.89 18.59 6.97
CA ASN A 3 5.55 18.28 6.50
C ASN A 3 5.59 18.43 4.97
N HIS A 4 6.04 17.40 4.26
CA HIS A 4 5.95 17.36 2.81
C HIS A 4 4.48 17.16 2.44
N SER A 5 3.77 18.27 2.25
CA SER A 5 2.45 18.23 1.63
C SER A 5 2.64 17.76 0.19
N TYR A 6 2.42 16.47 -0.05
CA TYR A 6 2.41 15.90 -1.39
C TYR A 6 1.26 16.53 -2.19
N PRO A 7 1.54 17.45 -3.13
CA PRO A 7 0.48 18.12 -3.89
C PRO A 7 -0.35 17.12 -4.69
N LEU A 8 0.26 15.98 -5.02
CA LEU A 8 -0.34 14.87 -5.75
C LEU A 8 -1.55 14.26 -5.00
N PHE A 9 -1.45 14.01 -3.70
CA PHE A 9 -2.55 13.39 -2.94
C PHE A 9 -3.77 14.31 -2.83
N GLY A 10 -3.55 15.64 -2.83
CA GLY A 10 -4.64 16.61 -2.91
C GLY A 10 -5.39 16.62 -4.26
N GLN A 11 -4.80 16.05 -5.31
CA GLN A 11 -5.40 15.98 -6.64
C GLN A 11 -6.14 14.67 -6.92
N LEU A 12 -5.80 13.58 -6.19
CA LEU A 12 -6.41 12.26 -6.41
C LEU A 12 -7.94 12.25 -6.32
N PRO A 13 -8.61 12.98 -5.39
CA PRO A 13 -10.08 12.96 -5.32
C PRO A 13 -10.77 13.44 -6.60
N PHE A 14 -10.11 14.25 -7.43
CA PHE A 14 -10.65 14.74 -8.70
C PHE A 14 -10.52 13.71 -9.84
N LEU A 15 -9.75 12.64 -9.65
CA LEU A 15 -9.53 11.57 -10.62
C LEU A 15 -10.54 10.44 -10.42
N SER A 16 -11.84 10.78 -10.31
CA SER A 16 -12.89 9.83 -9.94
C SER A 16 -13.01 8.62 -10.87
N ASN A 17 -12.60 8.75 -12.14
CA ASN A 17 -12.64 7.69 -13.15
C ASN A 17 -11.35 6.86 -13.23
N LEU A 18 -10.38 7.11 -12.34
CA LEU A 18 -9.10 6.41 -12.36
C LEU A 18 -9.31 4.93 -11.97
N VAL A 19 -8.93 4.03 -12.88
CA VAL A 19 -9.09 2.57 -12.69
C VAL A 19 -7.79 1.90 -12.22
N SER A 20 -6.64 2.50 -12.53
CA SER A 20 -5.32 1.98 -12.17
C SER A 20 -4.44 3.12 -11.68
N LEU A 21 -3.70 2.89 -10.59
CA LEU A 21 -2.78 3.85 -9.99
C LEU A 21 -1.47 3.15 -9.62
N GLU A 22 -0.36 3.85 -9.85
CA GLU A 22 0.97 3.44 -9.42
C GLU A 22 1.60 4.53 -8.56
N ILE A 23 2.11 4.17 -7.38
CA ILE A 23 2.72 5.09 -6.41
C ILE A 23 4.09 4.58 -6.01
N GLU A 24 5.13 5.35 -6.29
CA GLU A 24 6.47 5.04 -5.80
C GLU A 24 6.81 5.97 -4.62
N SER A 25 6.81 5.41 -3.40
CA SER A 25 7.23 6.12 -2.18
C SER A 25 8.42 5.40 -1.55
N ILE A 26 9.59 6.02 -1.68
CA ILE A 26 10.85 5.50 -1.16
C ILE A 26 11.11 6.14 0.21
N CYS A 27 11.19 5.33 1.26
CA CYS A 27 11.74 5.69 2.57
C CYS A 27 11.02 6.77 3.41
N GLY A 28 9.73 6.57 3.69
CA GLY A 28 9.25 6.90 5.04
C GLY A 28 8.02 7.76 5.17
N ASP A 29 7.36 8.15 4.09
CA ASP A 29 6.12 8.91 4.21
C ASP A 29 4.89 8.00 4.10
N ASN A 30 4.04 8.08 5.13
CA ASN A 30 2.75 7.41 5.15
C ASN A 30 1.92 7.97 4.00
N ILE A 31 1.47 7.09 3.11
CA ILE A 31 0.48 7.42 2.10
C ILE A 31 -0.80 7.86 2.85
N PRO A 32 -1.30 9.09 2.64
CA PRO A 32 -2.50 9.57 3.30
C PRO A 32 -3.72 8.80 2.83
N GLU A 33 -4.80 8.86 3.61
CA GLU A 33 -6.08 8.34 3.16
C GLU A 33 -6.62 9.19 1.99
N PHE A 34 -7.16 8.51 0.99
CA PHE A 34 -7.84 9.12 -0.15
C PHE A 34 -8.91 8.18 -0.69
N GLU A 35 -9.82 8.74 -1.47
CA GLU A 35 -10.91 8.01 -2.10
C GLU A 35 -10.71 7.98 -3.61
N LEU A 36 -10.79 6.78 -4.19
CA LEU A 36 -10.82 6.57 -5.63
C LEU A 36 -11.89 5.49 -5.92
N PRO A 37 -13.15 5.89 -6.10
CA PRO A 37 -14.29 4.97 -6.06
C PRO A 37 -14.31 3.95 -7.21
N ASN A 38 -13.52 4.17 -8.27
CA ASN A 38 -13.43 3.26 -9.42
C ASN A 38 -12.08 2.56 -9.52
N LEU A 39 -11.20 2.69 -8.52
CA LEU A 39 -9.85 2.13 -8.58
C LEU A 39 -9.90 0.61 -8.37
N LYS A 40 -9.50 -0.13 -9.39
CA LYS A 40 -9.47 -1.60 -9.37
C LYS A 40 -8.07 -2.15 -9.18
N LYS A 41 -7.04 -1.43 -9.64
CA LYS A 41 -5.64 -1.86 -9.59
C LYS A 41 -4.77 -0.82 -8.93
N LEU A 42 -3.97 -1.27 -7.96
CA LEU A 42 -2.99 -0.44 -7.29
C LEU A 42 -1.63 -1.12 -7.29
N ILE A 43 -0.61 -0.39 -7.74
CA ILE A 43 0.79 -0.77 -7.56
C ILE A 43 1.40 0.27 -6.64
N PHE A 44 2.07 -0.14 -5.57
CA PHE A 44 2.74 0.83 -4.73
C PHE A 44 3.98 0.29 -4.03
N THR A 45 4.98 1.14 -3.90
CA THR A 45 6.16 0.93 -3.05
C THR A 45 6.03 1.81 -1.82
N SER A 46 6.07 1.22 -0.62
CA SER A 46 6.00 2.01 0.63
C SER A 46 6.40 1.20 1.87
N CYS A 47 6.44 1.89 3.01
CA CYS A 47 6.50 1.27 4.34
C CYS A 47 5.30 0.37 4.63
N PRO A 48 5.42 -0.61 5.55
CA PRO A 48 4.37 -1.59 5.86
C PRO A 48 3.17 -0.98 6.61
N ASN A 49 2.46 -0.04 6.00
CA ASN A 49 1.24 0.55 6.50
C ASN A 49 0.21 0.66 5.37
N THR A 50 -0.77 -0.24 5.38
CA THR A 50 -1.79 -0.33 4.32
C THR A 50 -3.19 -0.04 4.85
N ARG A 51 -3.31 0.59 6.02
CA ARG A 51 -4.62 0.90 6.63
C ARG A 51 -5.53 1.72 5.70
N TRP A 52 -4.93 2.63 4.95
CA TRP A 52 -5.61 3.50 3.98
C TRP A 52 -6.27 2.73 2.83
N LEU A 53 -5.84 1.50 2.53
CA LEU A 53 -6.46 0.67 1.49
C LEU A 53 -7.91 0.30 1.80
N LYS A 54 -8.33 0.37 3.07
CA LYS A 54 -9.72 0.08 3.47
C LYS A 54 -10.74 0.99 2.80
N ASN A 55 -10.34 2.20 2.43
CA ASN A 55 -11.23 3.19 1.80
C ASN A 55 -11.37 2.94 0.28
N LEU A 56 -10.62 2.00 -0.29
CA LEU A 56 -10.67 1.63 -1.70
C LEU A 56 -11.61 0.43 -1.89
N THR A 57 -12.91 0.72 -1.93
CA THR A 57 -13.97 -0.31 -1.90
C THR A 57 -14.06 -1.17 -3.16
N GLU A 58 -13.57 -0.70 -4.29
CA GLU A 58 -13.58 -1.43 -5.57
C GLU A 58 -12.23 -2.07 -5.91
N LEU A 59 -11.27 -2.07 -4.97
CA LEU A 59 -9.92 -2.54 -5.23
C LEU A 59 -9.88 -4.06 -5.37
N GLU A 60 -9.46 -4.55 -6.53
CA GLU A 60 -9.42 -5.98 -6.88
C GLU A 60 -7.99 -6.53 -6.91
N MET A 61 -7.00 -5.69 -7.24
CA MET A 61 -5.62 -6.11 -7.44
C MET A 61 -4.64 -5.14 -6.77
N VAL A 62 -3.72 -5.70 -5.99
CA VAL A 62 -2.62 -4.98 -5.36
C VAL A 62 -1.29 -5.63 -5.69
N THR A 63 -0.33 -4.83 -6.18
CA THR A 63 1.09 -5.16 -6.12
C THR A 63 1.76 -4.22 -5.13
N TYR A 64 2.19 -4.75 -4.00
CA TYR A 64 2.82 -3.98 -2.93
C TYR A 64 4.31 -4.33 -2.81
N THR A 65 5.18 -3.36 -3.07
CA THR A 65 6.61 -3.49 -2.82
C THR A 65 6.95 -2.91 -1.45
N MET A 66 7.38 -3.76 -0.52
CA MET A 66 7.82 -3.34 0.81
C MET A 66 9.21 -2.71 0.73
N ALA A 67 9.29 -1.41 1.02
CA ALA A 67 10.57 -0.72 1.10
C ALA A 67 11.28 -1.04 2.44
N GLY A 68 12.48 -1.62 2.36
CA GLY A 68 13.30 -1.99 3.51
C GLY A 68 14.01 -0.83 4.23
N CYS A 69 13.44 0.37 4.31
CA CYS A 69 14.01 1.50 5.06
C CYS A 69 13.08 2.04 6.17
N CYS A 70 12.07 1.27 6.53
CA CYS A 70 10.97 1.71 7.39
C CYS A 70 11.16 1.25 8.85
N THR A 71 11.17 2.21 9.78
CA THR A 71 11.50 2.00 11.20
C THR A 71 10.29 1.89 12.13
N LYS A 72 9.05 2.12 11.64
CA LYS A 72 7.85 2.20 12.49
C LYS A 72 6.60 1.58 11.84
N ASP A 73 5.66 1.20 12.70
CA ASP A 73 4.29 0.71 12.49
C ASP A 73 4.07 -0.22 11.28
N ARG A 74 3.99 -1.52 11.59
CA ARG A 74 3.71 -2.58 10.61
C ARG A 74 2.25 -2.99 10.71
N VAL A 75 1.39 -2.34 9.94
CA VAL A 75 -0.04 -2.65 9.89
C VAL A 75 -0.41 -2.97 8.46
N LEU A 76 -0.58 -4.27 8.20
CA LEU A 76 -1.10 -4.77 6.94
C LEU A 76 -2.58 -5.04 7.10
N VAL A 77 -3.39 -4.27 6.39
CA VAL A 77 -4.82 -4.52 6.20
C VAL A 77 -5.14 -4.46 4.71
N TRP A 78 -5.96 -5.39 4.27
CA TRP A 78 -6.37 -5.56 2.89
C TRP A 78 -7.89 -5.37 2.77
N PRO A 79 -8.39 -4.74 1.69
CA PRO A 79 -9.82 -4.64 1.45
C PRO A 79 -10.41 -6.03 1.16
N HIS A 80 -11.64 -6.27 1.59
CA HIS A 80 -12.33 -7.56 1.40
C HIS A 80 -12.62 -7.90 -0.07
N THR A 81 -12.60 -6.90 -0.95
CA THR A 81 -12.80 -7.05 -2.40
C THR A 81 -11.55 -7.54 -3.14
N LEU A 82 -10.41 -7.61 -2.45
CA LEU A 82 -9.14 -7.95 -3.06
C LEU A 82 -9.17 -9.41 -3.57
N LYS A 83 -8.95 -9.56 -4.87
CA LYS A 83 -8.87 -10.85 -5.56
C LYS A 83 -7.44 -11.31 -5.73
N LEU A 84 -6.51 -10.36 -5.93
CA LEU A 84 -5.11 -10.64 -6.20
C LEU A 84 -4.21 -9.75 -5.34
N LEU A 85 -3.34 -10.38 -4.56
CA LEU A 85 -2.31 -9.70 -3.78
C LEU A 85 -0.94 -10.23 -4.14
N LYS A 86 -0.08 -9.36 -4.66
CA LYS A 86 1.35 -9.62 -4.80
C LYS A 86 2.12 -8.75 -3.82
N ILE A 87 2.95 -9.36 -2.99
CA ILE A 87 3.87 -8.64 -2.10
C ILE A 87 5.30 -8.90 -2.56
N VAL A 88 6.01 -7.84 -2.95
CA VAL A 88 7.43 -7.89 -3.30
C VAL A 88 8.22 -7.34 -2.12
N TYR A 89 9.27 -8.03 -1.69
CA TYR A 89 10.17 -7.52 -0.67
C TYR A 89 11.50 -7.11 -1.28
N GLU A 90 11.85 -5.84 -1.12
CA GLU A 90 13.17 -5.32 -1.49
C GLU A 90 13.98 -5.04 -0.24
N ASN A 91 15.01 -5.87 -0.01
CA ASN A 91 15.93 -5.72 1.09
C ASN A 91 16.98 -4.65 0.78
N TYR A 92 16.62 -3.39 0.99
CA TYR A 92 17.60 -2.32 1.10
C TYR A 92 18.34 -2.52 2.44
N ARG A 93 19.67 -2.60 2.36
CA ARG A 93 20.58 -2.98 3.46
C ARG A 93 20.12 -2.39 4.82
N ASP A 94 19.95 -3.28 5.80
CA ASP A 94 19.80 -3.03 7.24
C ASP A 94 18.40 -2.83 7.89
N CYS A 95 17.26 -3.07 7.21
CA CYS A 95 15.96 -3.19 7.92
C CYS A 95 15.38 -4.61 7.90
N ALA A 96 16.05 -5.55 8.55
CA ALA A 96 15.45 -6.86 8.83
C ALA A 96 14.42 -6.73 9.96
N LEU A 97 13.18 -7.21 9.74
CA LEU A 97 12.31 -7.88 10.72
C LEU A 97 10.93 -8.26 10.10
N ILE A 98 10.84 -8.71 8.84
CA ILE A 98 9.56 -9.05 8.19
C ILE A 98 8.74 -10.23 8.76
N PRO A 99 9.29 -11.26 9.46
CA PRO A 99 8.54 -12.50 9.70
C PRO A 99 7.20 -12.35 10.45
N GLN A 100 7.02 -11.31 11.26
CA GLN A 100 5.80 -11.12 12.05
C GLN A 100 4.63 -10.52 11.24
N SER A 101 4.89 -9.70 10.23
CA SER A 101 3.82 -9.03 9.46
C SER A 101 3.08 -10.02 8.54
N LEU A 102 3.80 -11.04 8.06
CA LEU A 102 3.27 -12.08 7.18
C LEU A 102 2.42 -13.12 7.93
N MET A 103 2.55 -13.24 9.26
CA MET A 103 1.72 -14.16 10.07
C MET A 103 0.22 -13.82 10.00
N ASN A 104 -0.14 -12.57 9.68
CA ASN A 104 -1.54 -12.15 9.51
C ASN A 104 -2.12 -12.41 8.11
N LEU A 105 -1.34 -12.96 7.17
CA LEU A 105 -1.80 -13.25 5.80
C LEU A 105 -2.57 -14.56 5.67
N SER A 106 -2.81 -15.30 6.77
CA SER A 106 -3.64 -16.51 6.78
C SER A 106 -5.10 -16.30 6.36
N GLN A 107 -5.49 -15.06 6.05
CA GLN A 107 -6.80 -14.68 5.52
C GLN A 107 -6.86 -14.68 3.97
N LEU A 108 -5.73 -14.87 3.28
CA LEU A 108 -5.66 -14.85 1.81
C LEU A 108 -5.62 -16.30 1.30
N ILE A 109 -6.64 -16.64 0.51
CA ILE A 109 -6.93 -18.02 0.08
C ILE A 109 -5.97 -18.50 -1.02
N ASP A 110 -5.31 -17.59 -1.73
CA ASP A 110 -4.31 -17.91 -2.76
C ASP A 110 -3.08 -16.98 -2.62
N LEU A 111 -1.93 -17.58 -2.36
CA LEU A 111 -0.60 -16.93 -2.36
C LEU A 111 0.18 -17.48 -3.56
N GLU A 112 0.37 -16.66 -4.62
CA GLU A 112 1.31 -16.93 -5.72
C GLU A 112 2.63 -16.17 -5.53
#